data_AF-A0A8H7LRT3-F1
#
_entry.id   AF-A0A8H7LRT3-F1
#
_cell.length_a   1.000
_cell.length_b   1.000
_cell.length_c   1.000
_cell.angle_alpha   90.00
_cell.angle_beta   90.00
_cell.angle_gamma   90.00
#
_symmetry.space_group_name_H-M   'P 1'
#
loop_
_entity.id
_entity.type
_entity.pdbx_description
1 polymer ?
#
loop_
_entity_poly.entity_id
_entity_poly.type
_entity_poly.pdbx_seq_one_letter_code
_entity_poly.pdbx_strand_id
1 'polypeptide(L)'
;EILKGAPLQWQTLIFLPEHLNDWENFINAIQQRSALLQDWNGYIDDKKDRSMGNFSSSYGRKDLKKALKALKAERKAKKIAKSHTVKTSTPRKSYKFPQNDRVISKVTPESKGARNCRHCGSPKHWDRDCTGPKSLNKKEAKTYFASITDEDEEYNSLAMQALADCSESSDSEEVSEESENSNDDSDSEDTDLDF
;
A
#
# COMPACT_ATOMS: atom_id res chain seq x y z
N GLU A 1 26.94 29.78 -1.28
CA GLU A 1 26.17 28.53 -1.11
C GLU A 1 25.29 28.30 -2.32
N ILE A 2 25.61 27.29 -3.14
CA ILE A 2 24.94 27.03 -4.42
C ILE A 2 23.57 26.34 -4.24
N LEU A 3 23.29 25.81 -3.04
CA LEU A 3 22.12 24.95 -2.78
C LEU A 3 20.97 25.64 -2.01
N LYS A 4 21.00 26.95 -1.79
CA LYS A 4 20.01 27.69 -0.96
C LYS A 4 18.57 27.77 -1.53
N GLY A 5 18.27 27.07 -2.63
CA GLY A 5 16.93 26.95 -3.20
C GLY A 5 16.63 25.58 -3.81
N ALA A 6 17.49 24.58 -3.59
CA ALA A 6 17.28 23.26 -4.14
C ALA A 6 16.08 22.58 -3.44
N PRO A 7 15.18 21.91 -4.19
CA PRO A 7 14.10 21.13 -3.59
C PRO A 7 14.63 20.10 -2.58
N LEU A 8 13.91 19.86 -1.48
CA LEU A 8 14.28 18.88 -0.45
C LEU A 8 14.60 17.48 -1.02
N GLN A 9 13.98 17.12 -2.14
CA GLN A 9 14.21 15.85 -2.85
C GLN A 9 15.62 15.72 -3.47
N TRP A 10 16.36 16.81 -3.61
CA TRP A 10 17.74 16.79 -4.12
C TRP A 10 18.74 16.53 -2.99
N GLN A 11 18.41 16.92 -1.75
CA GLN A 11 19.25 16.65 -0.60
C GLN A 11 19.40 15.15 -0.36
N THR A 12 18.31 14.37 -0.48
CA THR A 12 18.36 12.92 -0.31
C THR A 12 19.27 12.21 -1.30
N LEU A 13 19.58 12.81 -2.45
CA LEU A 13 20.40 12.19 -3.50
C LEU A 13 21.87 12.62 -3.42
N ILE A 14 22.13 13.86 -3.02
CA ILE A 14 23.49 14.38 -2.85
C ILE A 14 24.11 13.83 -1.56
N PHE A 15 23.30 13.52 -0.55
CA PHE A 15 23.77 13.07 0.77
C PHE A 15 23.71 11.55 1.00
N LEU A 16 23.49 10.72 -0.03
CA LEU A 16 23.69 9.26 0.07
C LEU A 16 25.20 8.97 -0.12
N PRO A 17 25.95 8.66 0.95
CA PRO A 17 27.42 8.59 0.88
C PRO A 17 27.94 7.30 0.24
N GLU A 18 27.07 6.31 0.04
CA GLU A 18 27.49 4.95 -0.31
C GLU A 18 27.59 4.68 -1.82
N HIS A 19 27.11 5.58 -2.68
CA HIS A 19 27.00 5.31 -4.13
C HIS A 19 27.62 6.35 -5.07
N LEU A 20 28.37 7.34 -4.57
CA LEU A 20 28.96 8.39 -5.39
C LEU A 20 30.47 8.55 -5.15
N ASN A 21 31.22 7.45 -5.16
CA ASN A 21 32.69 7.50 -5.14
C ASN A 21 33.31 7.88 -6.49
N ASP A 22 32.50 7.94 -7.55
CA ASP A 22 32.95 8.27 -8.89
C ASP A 22 32.13 9.43 -9.46
N TRP A 23 32.85 10.47 -9.91
CA TRP A 23 32.28 11.66 -10.51
C TRP A 23 31.56 11.34 -11.83
N GLU A 24 32.03 10.31 -12.55
CA GLU A 24 31.39 9.85 -13.78
C GLU A 24 30.01 9.22 -13.50
N ASN A 25 29.91 8.42 -12.44
CA ASN A 25 28.64 7.83 -12.01
C ASN A 25 27.63 8.91 -11.57
N PHE A 26 28.10 9.98 -10.93
CA PHE A 26 27.26 11.12 -10.58
C PHE A 26 26.69 11.82 -11.82
N ILE A 27 27.54 12.10 -12.82
CA ILE A 27 27.11 12.74 -14.07
C ILE A 27 26.13 11.83 -14.82
N ASN A 28 26.41 10.54 -14.91
CA ASN A 28 25.53 9.57 -15.57
C ASN A 28 24.16 9.48 -14.88
N ALA A 29 24.12 9.45 -13.55
CA ALA A 29 22.87 9.44 -12.79
C ALA A 29 22.03 10.72 -13.03
N ILE A 30 22.69 11.88 -13.12
CA ILE A 30 22.02 13.14 -13.46
C ILE A 30 21.46 13.09 -14.89
N GLN A 31 22.24 12.60 -15.85
CA GLN A 31 21.83 12.51 -17.25
C GLN A 31 20.64 11.57 -17.44
N GLN A 32 20.68 10.36 -16.87
CA GLN A 32 19.57 9.41 -16.91
C GLN A 32 18.28 10.00 -16.33
N ARG A 33 18.37 10.70 -15.19
CA ARG A 33 17.20 11.35 -14.60
C ARG A 33 16.70 12.52 -15.43
N SER A 34 17.59 13.29 -16.06
CA SER A 34 17.19 14.39 -16.94
C SER A 34 16.42 13.90 -18.16
N ALA A 35 16.78 12.73 -18.71
CA ALA A 35 16.03 12.07 -19.77
C ALA A 35 14.63 11.66 -19.31
N LEU A 36 14.51 11.01 -18.13
CA LEU A 36 13.21 10.65 -17.55
C LEU A 36 12.31 11.87 -17.30
N LEU A 37 12.88 13.01 -16.91
CA LEU A 37 12.14 14.25 -16.70
C LEU A 37 11.73 14.93 -18.02
N GLN A 38 12.51 14.79 -19.09
CA GLN A 38 12.15 15.28 -20.42
C GLN A 38 10.95 14.50 -21.00
N ASP A 39 10.93 13.18 -20.85
CA ASP A 39 9.77 12.35 -21.24
C ASP A 39 8.52 12.74 -20.44
N TRP A 40 8.68 13.10 -19.17
CA TRP A 40 7.56 13.52 -18.33
C TRP A 40 7.03 14.92 -18.68
N ASN A 41 7.89 15.84 -19.13
CA ASN A 41 7.46 17.14 -19.64
C ASN A 41 6.70 17.00 -20.98
N GLY A 42 7.09 16.08 -21.85
CA GLY A 42 6.33 15.78 -23.08
C GLY A 42 4.89 15.30 -22.81
N TYR A 43 4.70 14.49 -21.75
CA TYR A 43 3.37 14.04 -21.33
C TYR A 43 2.49 15.15 -20.73
N ILE A 44 3.09 16.23 -20.19
CA ILE A 44 2.35 17.37 -19.63
C ILE A 44 1.91 18.35 -20.73
N ASP A 45 2.71 18.55 -21.78
CA ASP A 45 2.35 19.45 -22.88
C ASP A 45 1.26 18.87 -23.80
N ASP A 46 1.21 17.55 -24.00
CA ASP A 46 0.14 16.88 -24.78
C ASP A 46 -1.27 17.06 -24.17
N LYS A 47 -1.35 17.37 -22.87
CA LYS A 47 -2.63 17.68 -22.19
C LYS A 47 -3.02 19.14 -22.25
N LYS A 48 -2.11 20.07 -22.58
CA LYS A 48 -2.46 21.49 -22.74
C LYS A 48 -3.03 21.80 -24.12
N ASP A 49 -2.56 21.12 -25.16
CA ASP A 49 -2.98 21.44 -26.53
C ASP A 49 -4.27 20.74 -26.98
N ARG A 50 -4.69 19.67 -26.30
CA ARG A 50 -6.02 19.08 -26.49
C ARG A 50 -7.17 19.84 -25.80
N SER A 51 -6.88 20.87 -25.01
CA SER A 51 -7.90 21.64 -24.27
C SER A 51 -8.29 22.98 -24.92
N MET A 52 -7.67 23.37 -26.05
CA MET A 52 -7.96 24.66 -26.73
C MET A 52 -8.41 24.47 -28.18
N GLY A 53 -9.01 23.32 -28.50
CA GLY A 53 -9.76 23.14 -29.73
C GLY A 53 -11.07 23.94 -29.67
N ASN A 54 -11.04 25.18 -30.19
CA ASN A 54 -12.12 25.87 -30.89
C ASN A 54 -13.58 25.45 -30.59
N PHE A 55 -14.02 25.52 -29.33
CA PHE A 55 -15.45 25.56 -29.02
C PHE A 55 -15.98 26.99 -29.16
N SER A 56 -15.80 27.57 -30.34
CA SER A 56 -16.51 28.75 -30.79
C SER A 56 -17.79 28.29 -31.47
N SER A 57 -18.81 27.86 -30.71
CA SER A 57 -20.20 27.91 -31.17
C SER A 57 -21.19 27.51 -30.06
N SER A 58 -22.02 28.45 -29.64
CA SER A 58 -23.36 28.17 -29.07
C SER A 58 -23.47 27.47 -27.71
N TYR A 59 -22.80 27.95 -26.65
CA TYR A 59 -23.34 27.80 -25.30
C TYR A 59 -23.72 29.17 -24.74
N GLY A 60 -25.01 29.34 -24.47
CA GLY A 60 -25.54 30.62 -23.99
C GLY A 60 -24.93 30.97 -22.63
N ARG A 61 -24.89 32.27 -22.30
CA ARG A 61 -24.41 32.80 -20.99
C ARG A 61 -25.00 32.10 -19.75
N LYS A 62 -26.08 31.32 -19.91
CA LYS A 62 -26.72 30.50 -18.87
C LYS A 62 -25.92 29.22 -18.55
N ASP A 63 -25.25 28.62 -19.53
CA ASP A 63 -24.50 27.37 -19.37
C ASP A 63 -23.16 27.61 -18.70
N LEU A 64 -22.51 28.74 -18.99
CA LEU A 64 -21.29 29.17 -18.29
C LEU A 64 -21.53 29.32 -16.78
N LYS A 65 -22.68 29.89 -16.38
CA LYS A 65 -23.05 30.02 -14.95
C LYS A 65 -23.30 28.66 -14.30
N LYS A 66 -23.86 27.69 -15.05
CA LYS A 66 -24.11 26.33 -14.57
C LYS A 66 -22.80 25.55 -14.38
N ALA A 67 -21.88 25.65 -15.33
CA ALA A 67 -20.54 25.06 -15.24
C ALA A 67 -19.72 25.64 -14.06
N LEU A 68 -19.77 26.96 -13.86
CA LEU A 68 -19.07 27.62 -12.75
C LEU A 68 -19.66 27.24 -11.39
N LYS A 69 -20.97 26.98 -11.32
CA LYS A 69 -21.63 26.44 -10.12
C LYS A 69 -21.26 24.98 -9.86
N ALA A 70 -21.09 24.16 -10.91
CA ALA A 70 -20.65 22.78 -10.79
C ALA A 70 -19.20 22.68 -10.27
N LEU A 71 -18.27 23.49 -10.81
CA LEU A 71 -16.88 23.53 -10.34
C LEU A 71 -16.75 24.03 -8.89
N LYS A 72 -17.62 24.96 -8.46
CA LYS A 72 -17.70 25.36 -7.03
C LYS A 72 -18.28 24.24 -6.14
N ALA A 73 -19.16 23.39 -6.66
CA ALA A 73 -19.65 22.22 -5.93
C ALA A 73 -18.56 21.14 -5.79
N GLU A 74 -17.76 20.91 -6.84
CA GLU A 74 -16.62 19.97 -6.78
C GLU A 74 -15.52 20.41 -5.82
N ARG A 75 -15.22 21.72 -5.72
CA ARG A 75 -14.27 22.22 -4.71
C ARG A 75 -14.75 22.01 -3.27
N LYS A 76 -16.06 21.90 -3.03
CA LYS A 76 -16.62 21.52 -1.72
C LYS A 76 -16.63 20.00 -1.47
N ALA A 77 -16.35 19.20 -2.49
CA ALA A 77 -16.31 17.73 -2.43
C ALA A 77 -14.90 17.16 -2.18
N LYS A 78 -13.88 18.01 -1.98
CA LYS A 78 -12.60 17.57 -1.41
C LYS A 78 -12.84 17.14 0.04
N LYS A 79 -13.18 15.87 0.22
CA LYS A 79 -13.31 15.22 1.53
C LYS A 79 -11.97 15.36 2.23
N ILE A 80 -11.86 16.30 3.15
CA ILE A 80 -10.75 16.39 4.09
C ILE A 80 -10.67 15.00 4.75
N ALA A 81 -9.52 14.34 4.61
CA ALA A 81 -9.27 13.08 5.28
C ALA A 81 -9.48 13.31 6.78
N LYS A 82 -10.57 12.76 7.32
CA LYS A 82 -10.88 12.88 8.74
C LYS A 82 -9.89 11.98 9.47
N SER A 83 -8.83 12.56 10.02
CA SER A 83 -8.00 11.87 11.00
C SER A 83 -8.88 11.62 12.23
N HIS A 84 -9.38 10.40 12.36
CA HIS A 84 -10.02 9.98 13.60
C HIS A 84 -8.92 9.88 14.65
N THR A 85 -8.77 10.91 15.47
CA THR A 85 -8.05 10.78 16.73
C THR A 85 -8.64 9.56 17.44
N VAL A 86 -7.78 8.58 17.75
CA VAL A 86 -8.17 7.38 18.49
C VAL A 86 -8.56 7.85 19.88
N LYS A 87 -9.83 8.23 20.04
CA LYS A 87 -10.39 8.58 21.34
C LYS A 87 -10.19 7.33 22.19
N THR A 88 -9.43 7.48 23.28
CA THR A 88 -9.34 6.50 24.35
C THR A 88 -10.77 6.07 24.67
N SER A 89 -11.11 4.83 24.35
CA SER A 89 -12.48 4.34 24.45
C SER A 89 -12.95 4.58 25.87
N THR A 90 -14.03 5.34 26.06
CA THR A 90 -14.62 5.53 27.38
C THR A 90 -14.90 4.15 27.98
N PRO A 91 -14.58 3.94 29.27
CA PRO A 91 -14.85 2.66 29.92
C PRO A 91 -16.33 2.32 29.73
N ARG A 92 -16.60 1.09 29.29
CA ARG A 92 -17.98 0.63 29.10
C ARG A 92 -18.66 0.61 30.47
N LYS A 93 -19.89 1.13 30.55
CA LYS A 93 -20.66 1.20 31.81
C LYS A 93 -20.89 -0.18 32.45
N SER A 94 -20.90 -1.24 31.65
CA SER A 94 -20.95 -2.61 32.14
C SER A 94 -20.27 -3.58 31.17
N TYR A 95 -19.58 -4.57 31.73
CA TYR A 95 -19.04 -5.71 31.01
C TYR A 95 -20.02 -6.88 31.12
N LYS A 96 -20.06 -7.74 30.10
CA LYS A 96 -20.97 -8.91 30.07
C LYS A 96 -20.58 -9.98 31.10
N PHE A 97 -19.31 -10.01 31.49
CA PHE A 97 -18.74 -10.98 32.42
C PHE A 97 -18.11 -10.26 33.60
N PRO A 98 -18.10 -10.86 34.80
CA PRO A 98 -17.38 -10.33 35.94
C PRO A 98 -15.88 -10.21 35.61
N GLN A 99 -15.22 -9.22 36.21
CA GLN A 99 -13.78 -9.03 36.05
C GLN A 99 -13.03 -10.28 36.53
N ASN A 100 -12.16 -10.81 35.67
CA ASN A 100 -11.35 -11.97 36.01
C ASN A 100 -9.89 -11.59 36.14
N ASP A 101 -9.46 -11.35 37.38
CA ASP A 101 -8.10 -10.94 37.71
C ASP A 101 -7.16 -12.12 38.01
N ARG A 102 -7.63 -13.36 37.83
CA ARG A 102 -6.84 -14.57 38.09
C ARG A 102 -5.77 -14.82 37.02
N VAL A 103 -6.00 -14.35 35.81
CA VAL A 103 -5.06 -14.46 34.69
C VAL A 103 -4.36 -13.12 34.51
N ILE A 104 -3.03 -13.13 34.58
CA ILE A 104 -2.17 -11.96 34.44
C ILE A 104 -1.25 -12.20 33.24
N SER A 105 -1.30 -11.32 32.25
CA SER A 105 -0.42 -11.39 31.08
C SER A 105 0.96 -10.81 31.40
N LYS A 106 2.01 -11.26 30.69
CA LYS A 106 3.39 -10.76 30.88
C LYS A 106 3.51 -9.24 30.74
N VAL A 107 2.73 -8.67 29.83
CA VAL A 107 2.55 -7.22 29.66
C VAL A 107 1.07 -6.96 29.85
N THR A 108 0.68 -6.08 30.77
CA THR A 108 -0.74 -5.80 31.03
C THR A 108 -1.21 -4.57 30.25
N PRO A 109 -2.49 -4.50 29.85
CA PRO A 109 -3.06 -3.26 29.32
C PRO A 109 -2.83 -2.05 30.23
N GLU A 110 -2.90 -2.25 31.55
CA GLU A 110 -2.61 -1.23 32.57
C GLU A 110 -1.20 -0.65 32.43
N SER A 111 -0.18 -1.51 32.32
CA SER A 111 1.21 -1.09 32.20
C SER A 111 1.48 -0.27 30.92
N LYS A 112 0.68 -0.48 29.88
CA LYS A 112 0.79 0.23 28.59
C LYS A 112 -0.14 1.44 28.48
N GLY A 113 -0.94 1.76 29.51
CA GLY A 113 -2.00 2.76 29.40
C GLY A 113 -3.02 2.44 28.31
N ALA A 114 -3.19 1.16 27.98
CA ALA A 114 -4.10 0.67 26.96
C ALA A 114 -5.49 0.39 27.56
N ARG A 115 -6.47 0.12 26.69
CA ARG A 115 -7.82 -0.24 27.12
C ARG A 115 -7.84 -1.57 27.89
N ASN A 116 -8.67 -1.65 28.93
CA ASN A 116 -8.95 -2.90 29.64
C ASN A 116 -9.56 -3.96 28.71
N CYS A 117 -9.52 -5.22 29.16
CA CYS A 117 -10.07 -6.37 28.45
C CYS A 117 -11.53 -6.12 28.02
N ARG A 118 -11.85 -6.33 26.74
CA ARG A 118 -13.18 -6.12 26.17
C ARG A 118 -14.22 -7.10 26.68
N HIS A 119 -13.79 -8.27 27.15
CA HIS A 119 -14.67 -9.35 27.59
C HIS A 119 -15.14 -9.14 29.03
N CYS A 120 -14.20 -8.97 29.96
CA CYS A 120 -14.47 -8.90 31.40
C CYS A 120 -14.14 -7.54 32.03
N GLY A 121 -13.43 -6.64 31.34
CA GLY A 121 -13.04 -5.34 31.86
C GLY A 121 -11.84 -5.34 32.80
N SER A 122 -11.17 -6.48 32.98
CA SER A 122 -9.94 -6.55 33.78
C SER A 122 -8.79 -5.80 33.08
N PRO A 123 -7.99 -5.02 33.84
CA PRO A 123 -6.79 -4.37 33.32
C PRO A 123 -5.55 -5.29 33.34
N LYS A 124 -5.66 -6.52 33.87
CA LYS A 124 -4.53 -7.43 34.13
C LYS A 124 -4.19 -8.39 32.99
N HIS A 125 -5.06 -8.53 31.99
CA HIS A 125 -4.81 -9.40 30.85
C HIS A 125 -5.35 -8.81 29.54
N TRP A 126 -4.79 -9.22 28.40
CA TRP A 126 -5.29 -8.85 27.08
C TRP A 126 -6.54 -9.64 26.69
N ASP A 127 -7.32 -9.12 25.74
CA ASP A 127 -8.51 -9.79 25.21
C ASP A 127 -8.25 -11.26 24.79
N ARG A 128 -7.04 -11.55 24.28
CA ARG A 128 -6.62 -12.89 23.82
C ARG A 128 -6.38 -13.87 24.98
N ASP A 129 -5.99 -13.35 26.13
CA ASP A 129 -5.66 -14.13 27.34
C ASP A 129 -6.88 -14.28 28.27
N CYS A 130 -8.01 -13.66 27.91
CA CYS A 130 -9.23 -13.75 28.69
C CYS A 130 -9.80 -15.18 28.65
N THR A 131 -9.96 -15.79 29.83
CA THR A 131 -10.59 -17.11 30.04
C THR A 131 -12.11 -17.09 30.06
N GLY A 132 -12.72 -15.89 30.06
CA GLY A 132 -14.16 -15.74 29.83
C GLY A 132 -14.58 -16.34 28.49
N PRO A 133 -15.89 -16.55 28.25
CA PRO A 133 -16.36 -17.24 27.06
C PRO A 133 -15.90 -16.50 25.80
N LYS A 134 -14.92 -17.12 25.12
CA LYS A 134 -14.36 -16.69 23.82
C LYS A 134 -15.42 -16.68 22.70
N SER A 135 -16.63 -17.17 22.99
CA SER A 135 -17.68 -17.49 22.03
C SER A 135 -18.40 -16.30 21.43
N LEU A 136 -18.31 -15.09 21.99
CA LEU A 136 -19.06 -13.95 21.45
C LEU A 136 -18.46 -13.30 20.21
N ASN A 137 -17.25 -13.70 19.80
CA ASN A 137 -16.57 -13.15 18.61
C ASN A 137 -16.28 -14.20 17.55
N LYS A 138 -17.01 -15.34 17.51
CA LYS A 138 -17.14 -16.08 16.25
C LYS A 138 -17.92 -15.18 15.30
N LYS A 139 -17.22 -14.26 14.65
CA LYS A 139 -17.78 -13.52 13.53
C LYS A 139 -17.91 -14.55 12.42
N GLU A 140 -19.11 -15.07 12.25
CA GLU A 140 -19.44 -15.79 11.02
C GLU A 140 -19.21 -14.79 9.89
N ALA A 141 -18.14 -14.99 9.14
CA ALA A 141 -17.89 -14.21 7.95
C ALA A 141 -19.03 -14.56 6.99
N LYS A 142 -19.81 -13.56 6.59
CA LYS A 142 -20.83 -13.75 5.57
C LYS A 142 -20.11 -13.96 4.24
N THR A 143 -19.82 -15.20 3.92
CA THR A 143 -19.23 -15.59 2.64
C THR A 143 -20.37 -15.67 1.63
N TYR A 144 -20.30 -14.83 0.61
CA TYR A 144 -21.11 -15.02 -0.59
C TYR A 144 -20.39 -16.10 -1.40
N PHE A 145 -20.83 -17.35 -1.25
CA PHE A 145 -20.41 -18.39 -2.18
C PHE A 145 -21.11 -18.09 -3.50
N ALA A 146 -20.34 -17.67 -4.51
CA ALA A 146 -20.82 -17.70 -5.88
C ALA A 146 -20.91 -19.19 -6.25
N SER A 147 -22.13 -19.68 -6.49
CA SER A 147 -22.32 -20.96 -7.15
C SER A 147 -21.96 -20.77 -8.60
N ILE A 148 -20.92 -21.46 -9.06
CA ILE A 148 -20.62 -21.60 -10.49
C ILE A 148 -21.86 -22.23 -11.13
N THR A 149 -22.46 -21.53 -12.08
CA THR A 149 -23.50 -22.11 -12.95
C THR A 149 -22.84 -22.73 -14.17
N ASP A 150 -23.52 -23.67 -14.84
CA ASP A 150 -22.97 -24.36 -16.03
C ASP A 150 -22.54 -23.36 -17.13
N GLU A 151 -23.14 -22.17 -17.19
CA GLU A 151 -22.75 -21.07 -18.09
C GLU A 151 -21.37 -20.47 -17.79
N ASP A 152 -20.93 -20.50 -16.52
CA ASP A 152 -19.62 -19.96 -16.11
C ASP A 152 -18.47 -20.92 -16.50
N GLU A 153 -18.75 -22.22 -16.63
CA GLU A 153 -17.77 -23.23 -17.04
C GLU A 153 -17.36 -23.06 -18.52
N GLU A 154 -18.32 -22.70 -19.39
CA GLU A 154 -18.06 -22.43 -20.81
C GLU A 154 -17.18 -21.19 -20.98
N TYR A 155 -17.48 -20.11 -20.23
CA TYR A 155 -16.68 -18.89 -20.24
C TYR A 155 -15.24 -19.13 -19.75
N ASN A 156 -15.08 -19.91 -18.68
CA ASN A 156 -13.76 -20.24 -18.14
C ASN A 156 -12.94 -21.11 -19.11
N SER A 157 -13.60 -22.03 -19.82
CA SER A 157 -12.97 -22.87 -20.84
C SER A 157 -12.49 -22.04 -22.04
N LEU A 158 -13.32 -21.11 -22.54
CA LEU A 158 -12.96 -20.18 -23.61
C LEU A 158 -11.80 -19.24 -23.20
N ALA A 159 -11.81 -18.75 -21.95
CA ALA A 159 -10.74 -17.91 -21.43
C ALA A 159 -9.40 -18.65 -21.34
N MET A 160 -9.41 -19.91 -20.91
CA MET A 160 -8.22 -20.77 -20.88
C MET A 160 -7.68 -21.08 -22.27
N GLN A 161 -8.56 -21.31 -23.24
CA GLN A 161 -8.17 -21.55 -24.63
C GLN A 161 -7.53 -20.30 -25.26
N ALA A 162 -8.12 -19.12 -25.06
CA ALA A 162 -7.57 -17.87 -25.56
C ALA A 162 -6.17 -17.56 -24.98
N LEU A 163 -5.91 -17.95 -23.72
CA LEU A 163 -4.58 -17.80 -23.11
C LEU A 163 -3.56 -18.79 -23.71
N ALA A 164 -3.98 -20.01 -24.02
CA ALA A 164 -3.12 -21.00 -24.67
C ALA A 164 -2.72 -20.53 -26.09
N ASP A 165 -3.68 -20.06 -26.88
CA ASP A 165 -3.45 -19.54 -28.22
C ASP A 165 -2.50 -18.32 -28.23
N CYS A 166 -2.56 -17.48 -27.19
CA CYS A 166 -1.61 -16.37 -27.02
C CYS A 166 -0.20 -16.82 -26.64
N SER A 167 -0.06 -17.95 -25.94
CA SER A 167 1.24 -18.47 -25.50
C SER A 167 2.01 -19.15 -26.64
N GLU A 168 1.32 -19.75 -27.62
CA GLU A 168 1.95 -20.44 -28.74
C GLU A 168 2.49 -19.49 -29.84
N SER A 169 2.17 -18.19 -29.78
CA SER A 169 2.69 -17.20 -30.73
C SER A 169 4.00 -16.54 -30.29
N SER A 170 4.57 -16.92 -29.13
CA SER A 170 5.83 -16.37 -28.62
C SER A 170 6.99 -17.34 -28.83
N ASP A 171 7.20 -17.72 -30.09
CA ASP A 171 8.38 -18.49 -30.53
C ASP A 171 9.50 -17.52 -30.93
N SER A 172 10.73 -17.87 -30.56
CA SER A 172 12.04 -17.27 -30.92
C SER A 172 12.53 -16.04 -30.10
N GLU A 173 13.28 -16.30 -29.03
CA GLU A 173 14.75 -16.11 -29.01
C GLU A 173 15.32 -16.76 -27.73
N GLU A 174 15.92 -17.94 -27.90
CA GLU A 174 16.73 -18.60 -26.88
C GLU A 174 17.97 -17.75 -26.56
N VAL A 175 18.08 -17.30 -25.32
CA VAL A 175 19.36 -16.89 -24.74
C VAL A 175 19.80 -18.02 -23.81
N SER A 176 20.82 -18.72 -24.25
CA SER A 176 21.55 -19.76 -23.55
C SER A 176 22.14 -19.24 -22.24
N GLU A 177 21.64 -19.72 -21.11
CA GLU A 177 22.28 -19.55 -19.81
C GLU A 177 23.06 -20.83 -19.47
N GLU A 178 24.39 -20.71 -19.55
CA GLU A 178 25.32 -21.72 -19.04
C GLU A 178 25.21 -21.81 -17.52
N SER A 179 25.00 -23.04 -17.06
CA SER A 179 24.81 -23.41 -15.66
C SER A 179 26.16 -23.76 -15.04
N GLU A 180 26.73 -22.85 -14.25
CA GLU A 180 27.82 -23.20 -13.33
C GLU A 180 27.27 -23.44 -11.92
N ASN A 181 26.96 -24.72 -11.72
CA ASN A 181 26.73 -25.36 -10.45
C ASN A 181 28.03 -25.35 -9.61
N SER A 182 28.08 -24.54 -8.55
CA SER A 182 29.07 -24.70 -7.48
C SER A 182 28.36 -24.90 -6.14
N ASN A 183 28.13 -26.18 -5.83
CA ASN A 183 27.99 -26.63 -4.46
C ASN A 183 29.39 -26.56 -3.84
N ASP A 184 29.64 -25.58 -2.98
CA ASP A 184 30.73 -25.65 -2.02
C ASP A 184 30.12 -25.83 -0.62
N ASP A 185 30.03 -27.12 -0.26
CA ASP A 185 29.96 -27.62 1.10
C ASP A 185 31.21 -27.13 1.85
N SER A 186 31.02 -26.23 2.81
CA SER A 186 32.04 -25.96 3.84
C SER A 186 31.38 -26.00 5.21
N ASP A 187 31.28 -27.23 5.66
CA ASP A 187 31.19 -27.68 7.05
C ASP A 187 32.29 -26.99 7.89
N SER A 188 31.89 -26.24 8.90
CA SER A 188 32.83 -25.79 9.94
C SER A 188 32.25 -26.05 11.31
N GLU A 189 32.86 -27.07 11.89
CA GLU A 189 32.79 -27.55 13.25
C GLU A 189 33.07 -26.43 14.28
N ASP A 190 32.24 -26.43 15.31
CA ASP A 190 32.67 -26.61 16.70
C ASP A 190 33.68 -25.61 17.29
N THR A 191 33.16 -24.72 18.13
CA THR A 191 33.95 -24.15 19.23
C THR A 191 33.14 -24.20 20.51
N ASP A 192 33.31 -25.31 21.24
CA ASP A 192 33.33 -25.33 22.70
C ASP A 192 34.29 -24.26 23.23
N LEU A 193 33.78 -23.33 24.05
CA LEU A 193 34.59 -22.65 25.06
C LEU A 193 33.75 -22.39 26.33
N ASP A 194 34.05 -23.19 27.34
CA ASP A 194 33.84 -22.93 28.77
C ASP A 194 34.49 -21.59 29.20
N PHE A 195 33.72 -20.70 29.85
CA PHE A 195 33.97 -20.19 31.23
C PHE A 195 32.86 -19.25 31.70
#